data_AF-A0A7X8C3W0-F1
#
_entry.id   AF-A0A7X8C3W0-F1
#
_cell.length_a   1.000
_cell.length_b   1.000
_cell.length_c   1.000
_cell.angle_alpha   90.00
_cell.angle_beta   90.00
_cell.angle_gamma   90.00
#
_symmetry.space_group_name_H-M   'P 1'
#
loop_
_entity.id
_entity.type
_entity.pdbx_description
1 polymer ?
#
loop_
_entity_poly.entity_id
_entity_poly.type
_entity_poly.pdbx_seq_one_letter_code
_entity_poly.pdbx_strand_id
1 'polypeptide(L)' 'EKYEPSVIAKYAVQLAQLFNKYYGNTRLLDDDAQRPARMALVKATTIVIKDALNLLGIAAPEEM' A
#
# COMPACT_ATOMS: atom_id res chain seq x y z
N GLU A 1 17.87 18.13 -7.12
CA GLU A 1 16.98 17.18 -6.42
C GLU A 1 17.85 16.29 -5.53
N LYS A 2 17.42 15.92 -4.31
CA LYS A 2 18.27 15.18 -3.37
C LYS A 2 18.26 13.69 -3.70
N TYR A 3 19.42 13.10 -3.99
CA TYR A 3 19.61 11.67 -4.27
C TYR A 3 19.55 10.84 -2.98
N GLU A 4 18.38 10.79 -2.33
CA GLU A 4 18.19 10.15 -1.02
C GLU A 4 17.15 9.01 -1.09
N PRO A 5 17.56 7.75 -1.36
CA PRO A 5 16.66 6.59 -1.40
C PRO A 5 15.88 6.35 -0.10
N SER A 6 16.41 6.83 1.02
CA SER A 6 15.78 6.73 2.33
C SER A 6 14.42 7.43 2.40
N VAL A 7 14.15 8.39 1.51
CA VAL A 7 12.85 9.05 1.39
C VAL A 7 11.78 8.05 0.93
N ILE A 8 12.09 7.22 -0.07
CA ILE A 8 11.17 6.20 -0.59
C ILE A 8 10.93 5.10 0.45
N ALA A 9 11.99 4.68 1.16
CA ALA A 9 11.84 3.71 2.24
C ALA A 9 10.92 4.21 3.37
N LYS A 10 11.11 5.46 3.82
CA LYS A 10 10.24 6.06 4.84
C LYS A 10 8.80 6.18 4.36
N TYR A 11 8.60 6.58 3.10
CA TYR A 11 7.28 6.66 2.48
C TYR A 11 6.59 5.30 2.45
N ALA A 12 7.28 4.24 1.99
CA ALA A 12 6.72 2.89 1.92
C ALA A 12 6.28 2.38 3.30
N VAL A 13 7.10 2.60 4.34
CA VAL A 13 6.76 2.23 5.72
C VAL A 13 5.53 2.99 6.22
N GLN A 14 5.47 4.30 6.01
CA GLN A 14 4.34 5.12 6.45
C GLN A 14 3.04 4.73 5.73
N LEU A 15 3.10 4.50 4.42
CA LEU A 15 1.95 4.08 3.64
C LEU A 15 1.43 2.72 4.10
N ALA A 16 2.33 1.75 4.33
CA ALA A 16 1.96 0.43 4.82
C ALA A 16 1.30 0.50 6.21
N GLN A 17 1.80 1.34 7.12
CA GLN A 17 1.20 1.55 8.45
C GLN A 17 -0.21 2.16 8.37
N LEU A 18 -0.40 3.17 7.52
CA LEU A 18 -1.71 3.78 7.29
C LEU A 18 -2.70 2.78 6.71
N PHE A 19 -2.27 1.98 5.73
CA PHE A 19 -3.10 0.96 5.13
C PHE A 19 -3.44 -0.18 6.09
N ASN A 20 -2.49 -0.62 6.92
CA ASN A 20 -2.75 -1.63 7.94
C ASN A 20 -3.81 -1.17 8.95
N LYS A 21 -3.72 0.10 9.40
CA LYS A 21 -4.75 0.70 10.24
C LYS A 21 -6.11 0.77 9.53
N TYR A 22 -6.13 1.14 8.25
CA TYR A 22 -7.36 1.15 7.46
C TYR A 22 -7.98 -0.24 7.35
N TYR A 23 -7.17 -1.26 7.03
CA TYR A 23 -7.58 -2.66 6.93
C TYR A 23 -8.17 -3.19 8.23
N GLY A 24 -7.52 -2.93 9.37
CA GLY A 24 -8.00 -3.38 10.69
C GLY A 24 -9.30 -2.74 11.15
N ASN A 25 -9.66 -1.57 10.61
CA ASN A 25 -10.86 -0.82 10.99
C ASN A 25 -11.97 -0.85 9.94
N THR A 26 -11.76 -1.51 8.79
CA THR A 26 -12.70 -1.46 7.66
C THR A 26 -13.09 -2.87 7.22
N ARG A 27 -14.39 -3.14 7.13
CA ARG A 27 -14.90 -4.39 6.55
C ARG A 27 -14.88 -4.30 5.02
N LEU A 28 -13.79 -4.79 4.42
CA LEU A 28 -13.56 -4.66 2.99
C LEU A 28 -14.53 -5.48 2.12
N LEU A 29 -14.93 -6.65 2.61
CA LEU A 29 -15.68 -7.66 1.87
C LEU A 29 -17.20 -7.57 2.05
N ASP A 30 -17.68 -6.63 2.88
CA ASP A 30 -19.12 -6.40 3.04
C ASP A 30 -19.73 -6.04 1.68
N ASP A 31 -20.86 -6.66 1.37
CA ASP A 31 -21.55 -6.48 0.09
C ASP A 31 -22.46 -5.25 0.15
N ASP A 32 -21.82 -4.09 0.10
CA ASP A 32 -22.46 -2.78 0.12
C ASP A 32 -22.02 -1.91 -1.07
N ALA A 33 -22.65 -0.76 -1.23
CA ALA A 33 -22.35 0.19 -2.30
C ALA A 33 -20.91 0.76 -2.24
N GLN A 34 -20.22 0.63 -1.11
CA GLN A 34 -18.86 1.13 -0.89
C GLN A 34 -17.80 0.07 -1.25
N ARG A 35 -18.16 -1.20 -1.38
CA ARG A 35 -17.24 -2.30 -1.73
C ARG A 35 -16.36 -2.00 -2.95
N PRO A 36 -16.88 -1.48 -4.09
CA PRO A 36 -16.03 -1.16 -5.24
C PRO A 36 -14.97 -0.10 -4.92
N ALA A 37 -15.32 0.93 -4.15
CA ALA A 37 -14.40 1.97 -3.73
C ALA A 37 -13.31 1.42 -2.80
N ARG A 38 -13.67 0.56 -1.85
CA ARG A 38 -12.70 -0.11 -0.97
C ARG A 38 -11.73 -0.98 -1.75
N MET A 39 -12.22 -1.76 -2.72
CA MET A 39 -11.37 -2.60 -3.59
C MET A 39 -10.43 -1.76 -4.45
N ALA A 40 -10.89 -0.62 -4.97
CA ALA A 40 -10.03 0.30 -5.73
C ALA A 40 -8.91 0.87 -4.85
N LEU A 41 -9.21 1.25 -3.59
CA LEU A 41 -8.22 1.75 -2.65
C LEU A 41 -7.16 0.68 -2.31
N VAL A 42 -7.59 -0.56 -2.05
CA VAL A 42 -6.68 -1.68 -1.81
C VAL A 42 -5.75 -1.85 -3.01
N LYS A 43 -6.30 -1.96 -4.23
CA LYS A 43 -5.51 -2.13 -5.45
C LYS A 43 -4.51 -1.00 -5.67
N ALA A 44 -4.94 0.25 -5.53
CA ALA A 44 -4.07 1.41 -5.70
C ALA A 44 -2.92 1.40 -4.69
N THR A 45 -3.22 1.07 -3.42
CA THR A 45 -2.20 1.00 -2.36
C THR A 45 -1.20 -0.12 -2.63
N THR A 46 -1.66 -1.30 -3.07
CA THR A 46 -0.78 -2.42 -3.45
C THR A 46 0.18 -2.04 -4.57
N ILE A 47 -0.30 -1.36 -5.62
CA ILE A 47 0.53 -0.90 -6.74
C ILE A 47 1.63 0.05 -6.22
N VAL A 48 1.25 1.05 -5.43
CA VAL A 48 2.20 2.06 -4.93
C VAL A 48 3.25 1.45 -4.00
N ILE A 49 2.86 0.51 -3.13
CA ILE A 49 3.83 -0.19 -2.26
C ILE A 49 4.78 -1.05 -3.11
N LYS A 50 4.27 -1.78 -4.09
CA LYS A 50 5.08 -2.60 -5.01
C LYS A 50 6.08 -1.75 -5.78
N ASP A 51 5.65 -0.60 -6.30
CA ASP A 51 6.52 0.32 -7.01
C ASP A 51 7.59 0.93 -6.10
N ALA A 52 7.23 1.30 -4.87
CA ALA A 52 8.19 1.82 -3.89
C ALA A 52 9.26 0.79 -3.52
N LEU A 53 8.88 -0.49 -3.35
CA LEU A 53 9.84 -1.59 -3.10
C LEU A 53 10.71 -1.88 -4.33
N ASN A 54 10.12 -1.87 -5.53
CA ASN A 54 10.86 -2.06 -6.79
C ASN A 54 11.91 -0.98 -7.00
N LEU A 55 11.60 0.29 -6.71
CA LEU A 55 12.56 1.40 -6.77
C LEU A 55 13.75 1.22 -5.81
N LEU A 56 13.55 0.46 -4.73
CA LEU A 56 14.59 0.13 -3.75
C LEU A 56 15.31 -1.20 -4.06
N GLY A 57 14.94 -1.88 -5.15
CA GLY A 57 15.49 -3.19 -5.51
C GLY A 57 15.03 -4.33 -4.59
N ILE A 58 13.90 -4.17 -3.91
CA ILE A 58 13.33 -5.15 -2.97
C ILE A 58 12.17 -5.87 -3.66
N ALA A 59 12.15 -7.20 -3.58
CA ALA A 59 11.04 -7.99 -4.09
C ALA A 59 9.77 -7.75 -3.26
N ALA A 60 8.64 -7.56 -3.92
CA ALA A 60 7.32 -7.49 -3.30
C ALA A 60 6.57 -8.83 -3.54
N PRO A 61 6.55 -9.75 -2.56
CA PRO A 61 5.87 -11.03 -2.73
C PRO A 61 4.35 -10.84 -2.83
N GLU A 62 3.68 -11.68 -3.63
CA GLU A 62 2.21 -11.62 -3.80
C GLU A 62 1.46 -12.21 -2.60
N GLU A 63 2.12 -13.09 -1.85
CA GLU A 63 1.64 -13.70 -0.61
C GLU A 63 2.81 -13.77 0.37
N MET A 64 2.58 -13.38 1.62
CA MET A 64 3.59 -13.34 2.69
C MET A 64 3.60 -14.62 3.50
#